data_AF-A0A1S4EQL2-F1
#
_entry.id   AF-A0A1S4EQL2-F1
#
_cell.length_a   1.000
_cell.length_b   1.000
_cell.length_c   1.000
_cell.angle_alpha   90.00
_cell.angle_beta   90.00
_cell.angle_gamma   90.00
#
_symmetry.space_group_name_H-M   'P 1'
#
loop_
_entity.id
_entity.type
_entity.pdbx_description
1 polymer ?
#
loop_
_entity_poly.entity_id
_entity_poly.type
_entity_poly.pdbx_seq_one_letter_code
_entity_poly.pdbx_strand_id
1 'polypeptide(L)'
;VTTDVNNGCTQFHTGTSAAAPLVAGILALLLEANPELTWRDVQHLIIWTSEVAPLEDNYGWYENGFGFMVSHDFGFGMINAFALITEARTWKNVPLSSVCVVPVEVG
;
A
#
# COMPACT_ATOMS: atom_id res chain seq x y z
N VAL A 1 7.48 14.59 14.74
CA VAL A 1 7.72 16.03 14.45
C VAL A 1 7.95 16.16 12.95
N THR A 2 7.32 17.12 12.29
CA THR A 2 7.55 17.46 10.86
C THR A 2 7.66 18.97 10.69
N THR A 3 8.04 19.45 9.50
CA THR A 3 8.13 20.88 9.19
C THR A 3 6.75 21.54 9.16
N ASP A 4 6.71 22.83 9.47
CA ASP A 4 5.51 23.67 9.44
C ASP A 4 5.83 25.04 8.81
N VAL A 5 4.78 25.80 8.47
CA VAL A 5 4.90 27.14 7.89
C VAL A 5 5.69 28.10 8.79
N ASN A 6 6.16 29.22 8.22
CA ASN A 6 6.95 30.22 8.94
C ASN A 6 8.25 29.67 9.56
N ASN A 7 8.89 28.72 8.87
CA ASN A 7 10.11 28.04 9.33
C ASN A 7 9.93 27.34 10.69
N GLY A 8 8.72 26.81 10.92
CA GLY A 8 8.32 26.13 12.14
C GLY A 8 8.44 24.61 12.05
N CYS A 9 8.13 23.97 13.18
CA CYS A 9 8.01 22.52 13.29
C CYS A 9 6.74 22.19 14.08
N THR A 10 6.04 21.12 13.72
CA THR A 10 4.84 20.65 14.41
C THR A 10 4.98 19.21 14.88
N GLN A 11 4.43 18.92 16.06
CA GLN A 11 4.23 17.56 16.56
C GLN A 11 2.78 17.10 16.42
N PHE A 12 1.90 17.97 15.93
CA PHE A 12 0.44 17.80 15.91
C PHE A 12 -0.11 17.59 14.49
N HIS A 13 0.75 17.23 13.54
CA HIS A 13 0.28 16.78 12.23
C HIS A 13 -0.42 15.43 12.38
N THR A 14 -1.71 15.37 12.06
CA THR A 14 -2.60 14.25 12.38
C THR A 14 -3.53 13.90 11.22
N GLY A 15 -4.30 12.83 11.38
CA GLY A 15 -5.27 12.35 10.39
C GLY A 15 -4.65 11.50 9.28
N THR A 16 -5.51 10.99 8.39
CA THR A 16 -5.09 10.21 7.21
C THR A 16 -4.18 11.00 6.28
N SER A 17 -4.31 12.34 6.30
CA SER A 17 -3.43 13.27 5.59
C SER A 17 -1.97 13.20 6.05
N ALA A 18 -1.69 12.76 7.28
CA ALA A 18 -0.33 12.52 7.77
C ALA A 18 0.20 11.13 7.40
N ALA A 19 -0.68 10.15 7.18
CA ALA A 19 -0.31 8.80 6.78
C ALA A 19 0.12 8.72 5.31
N ALA A 20 -0.62 9.37 4.41
CA ALA A 20 -0.32 9.38 2.98
C ALA A 20 1.13 9.83 2.63
N PRO A 21 1.68 10.94 3.17
CA PRO A 21 3.05 11.35 2.87
C PRO A 21 4.11 10.39 3.42
N LEU A 22 3.84 9.67 4.51
CA LEU A 22 4.75 8.61 5.00
C LEU A 22 4.86 7.49 3.97
N VAL A 23 3.72 7.02 3.46
CA VAL A 23 3.70 6.01 2.39
C VAL A 23 4.38 6.53 1.14
N ALA A 24 4.12 7.79 0.74
CA ALA A 24 4.79 8.39 -0.42
C ALA A 24 6.32 8.40 -0.29
N GLY A 25 6.85 8.68 0.91
CA GLY A 25 8.29 8.58 1.19
C GLY A 25 8.82 7.15 1.05
N ILE A 26 8.09 6.15 1.54
CA ILE A 26 8.46 4.73 1.36
C ILE A 26 8.45 4.34 -0.12
N LEU A 27 7.46 4.80 -0.89
CA LEU A 27 7.38 4.53 -2.32
C LEU A 27 8.50 5.21 -3.11
N ALA A 28 9.03 6.34 -2.64
CA ALA A 28 10.23 6.93 -3.23
C ALA A 28 11.44 5.99 -3.09
N LEU A 29 11.64 5.39 -1.90
CA LEU A 29 12.70 4.40 -1.67
C LEU A 29 12.48 3.11 -2.48
N LEU A 30 11.21 2.71 -2.65
CA LEU A 30 10.83 1.58 -3.48
C LEU A 30 11.27 1.78 -4.95
N LEU A 31 10.95 2.95 -5.51
CA LEU A 31 11.29 3.30 -6.89
C LEU A 31 12.79 3.57 -7.06
N GLU A 32 13.49 4.01 -6.01
CA GLU A 32 14.95 4.06 -6.00
C GLU A 32 15.56 2.66 -6.09
N ALA A 33 15.00 1.69 -5.36
CA ALA A 33 15.49 0.30 -5.38
C ALA A 33 15.17 -0.44 -6.69
N ASN A 34 14.03 -0.14 -7.32
CA ASN A 34 13.67 -0.68 -8.63
C ASN A 34 12.87 0.35 -9.46
N PRO A 35 13.54 1.08 -10.38
CA PRO A 35 12.88 2.10 -11.21
C PRO A 35 12.02 1.53 -12.34
N GLU A 36 12.10 0.22 -12.62
CA GLU A 36 11.33 -0.43 -13.69
C GLU A 36 9.90 -0.81 -13.26
N LEU A 37 9.56 -0.62 -11.98
CA LEU A 37 8.22 -0.94 -11.47
C LEU A 37 7.14 -0.07 -12.12
N THR A 38 6.06 -0.71 -12.59
CA THR A 38 4.87 0.02 -13.02
C THR A 38 4.02 0.43 -11.82
N TRP A 39 3.06 1.34 -12.04
CA TRP A 39 2.10 1.73 -11.00
C TRP A 39 1.31 0.54 -10.43
N ARG A 40 1.09 -0.51 -11.23
CA ARG A 40 0.43 -1.74 -10.77
C ARG A 40 1.36 -2.61 -9.94
N ASP A 41 2.62 -2.72 -10.33
CA ASP A 41 3.61 -3.49 -9.56
C ASP A 41 3.72 -2.94 -8.14
N VAL A 42 3.72 -1.62 -7.98
CA VAL A 42 3.69 -0.96 -6.67
C VAL A 42 2.47 -1.40 -5.84
N GLN A 43 1.28 -1.43 -6.44
CA GLN A 43 0.07 -1.89 -5.73
C GLN A 43 0.15 -3.37 -5.34
N HIS A 44 0.65 -4.23 -6.24
CA HIS A 44 0.85 -5.64 -5.94
C HIS A 44 1.85 -5.82 -4.79
N LEU A 45 3.00 -5.16 -4.85
CA LEU A 45 4.03 -5.22 -3.80
C LEU A 45 3.48 -4.80 -2.43
N ILE A 46 2.68 -3.73 -2.37
CA ILE A 46 2.02 -3.31 -1.12
C ILE A 46 1.16 -4.46 -0.57
N ILE A 47 0.30 -5.05 -1.40
CA ILE A 47 -0.58 -6.15 -0.98
C ILE A 47 0.22 -7.35 -0.46
N TRP A 48 1.28 -7.74 -1.17
CA TRP A 48 2.10 -8.91 -0.82
C TRP A 48 2.95 -8.72 0.44
N THR A 49 3.24 -7.47 0.82
CA THR A 49 4.20 -7.17 1.90
C THR A 49 3.60 -6.42 3.08
N SER A 50 2.31 -6.09 3.05
CA SER A 50 1.58 -5.53 4.19
C SER A 50 1.48 -6.52 5.35
N GLU A 51 1.49 -5.99 6.58
CA GLU A 51 1.44 -6.76 7.82
C GLU A 51 0.14 -6.51 8.60
N VAL A 52 -0.51 -7.60 8.99
CA VAL A 52 -1.77 -7.56 9.76
C VAL A 52 -1.50 -7.48 11.26
N ALA A 53 -0.43 -8.14 11.74
CA ALA A 53 -0.13 -8.28 13.17
C ALA A 53 -0.17 -6.96 13.97
N PRO A 54 0.34 -5.81 13.46
CA PRO A 54 0.24 -4.54 14.19
C PRO A 54 -1.19 -4.01 14.39
N LEU A 55 -2.16 -4.56 13.66
CA LEU A 55 -3.55 -4.11 13.59
C LEU A 55 -4.55 -5.26 13.86
N GLU A 56 -4.06 -6.44 14.28
CA GLU A 56 -4.86 -7.67 14.34
C GLU A 56 -5.99 -7.62 15.38
N ASP A 57 -5.82 -6.85 16.45
CA ASP A 57 -6.83 -6.66 17.50
C ASP A 57 -8.05 -5.83 17.06
N ASN A 58 -8.01 -5.23 15.86
CA ASN A 58 -9.15 -4.49 15.32
C ASN A 58 -10.18 -5.46 14.71
N TYR A 59 -11.46 -5.09 14.76
CA TYR A 59 -12.52 -5.89 14.15
C TYR A 59 -12.56 -5.71 12.62
N GLY A 60 -13.30 -6.58 11.93
CA GLY A 60 -13.59 -6.43 10.50
C GLY A 60 -12.59 -7.08 9.55
N TRP A 61 -11.59 -7.80 10.08
CA TRP A 61 -10.72 -8.65 9.29
C TRP A 61 -11.47 -9.89 8.75
N TYR A 62 -11.26 -10.20 7.49
CA TYR A 62 -11.73 -11.44 6.85
C TYR A 62 -10.69 -11.94 5.85
N GLU A 63 -10.65 -13.26 5.64
CA GLU A 63 -9.77 -13.88 4.65
C GLU A 63 -10.42 -13.81 3.26
N ASN A 64 -9.69 -13.31 2.27
CA ASN A 64 -10.15 -13.28 0.88
C ASN A 64 -9.90 -14.63 0.17
N GLY A 65 -10.37 -14.77 -1.08
CA GLY A 65 -10.23 -16.03 -1.83
C GLY A 65 -8.80 -16.45 -2.18
N PHE A 66 -7.79 -15.62 -1.89
CA PHE A 66 -6.37 -15.94 -2.08
C PHE A 66 -5.66 -16.26 -0.75
N GLY A 67 -6.35 -16.14 0.39
CA GLY A 67 -5.78 -16.38 1.71
C GLY A 67 -5.16 -15.15 2.38
N PHE A 68 -5.35 -13.95 1.83
CA PHE A 68 -4.94 -12.72 2.51
C PHE A 68 -6.02 -12.24 3.47
N MET A 69 -5.62 -11.80 4.65
CA MET A 69 -6.51 -11.06 5.55
C MET A 69 -6.70 -9.64 5.02
N VAL A 70 -7.96 -9.20 4.95
CA VAL A 70 -8.36 -7.89 4.47
C VAL A 70 -9.34 -7.26 5.44
N SER A 71 -9.23 -5.96 5.66
CA SER A 71 -10.18 -5.13 6.40
C SER A 71 -10.62 -3.96 5.52
N HIS A 72 -11.88 -3.54 5.64
CA HIS A 72 -12.36 -2.33 4.99
C HIS A 72 -11.71 -1.05 5.53
N ASP A 73 -11.25 -1.07 6.78
CA ASP A 73 -10.62 0.08 7.43
C ASP A 73 -9.10 0.14 7.16
N PHE A 74 -8.46 -1.03 7.04
CA PHE A 74 -6.99 -1.15 6.99
C PHE A 74 -6.44 -1.78 5.71
N GLY A 75 -7.29 -2.14 4.75
CA GLY A 75 -6.88 -2.86 3.54
C GLY A 75 -6.20 -4.18 3.89
N PHE A 76 -5.00 -4.41 3.36
CA PHE A 76 -4.20 -5.61 3.62
C PHE A 76 -3.31 -5.50 4.86
N GLY A 77 -3.37 -4.39 5.60
CA GLY A 77 -2.56 -4.15 6.80
C GLY A 77 -1.56 -3.01 6.66
N MET A 78 -0.71 -2.88 7.67
CA MET A 78 0.29 -1.82 7.76
C MET A 78 1.42 -2.04 6.74
N ILE A 79 1.90 -0.96 6.11
CA ILE A 79 3.04 -1.06 5.18
C ILE A 79 4.32 -1.41 5.95
N ASN A 80 4.97 -2.49 5.55
CA ASN A 80 6.34 -2.82 5.96
C ASN A 80 7.34 -2.36 4.88
N ALA A 81 8.01 -1.23 5.11
CA ALA A 81 8.98 -0.67 4.17
C ALA A 81 10.15 -1.62 3.86
N PHE A 82 10.62 -2.38 4.85
CA PHE A 82 11.74 -3.30 4.67
C PHE A 82 11.36 -4.47 3.77
N ALA A 83 10.21 -5.11 4.02
CA ALA A 83 9.70 -6.20 3.20
C ALA A 83 9.40 -5.72 1.77
N LEU A 84 8.73 -4.57 1.64
CA LEU A 84 8.37 -3.95 0.36
C LEU A 84 9.60 -3.70 -0.53
N ILE A 85 10.64 -3.06 0.01
CA ILE A 85 11.85 -2.72 -0.73
C ILE A 85 12.70 -3.97 -1.01
N THR A 86 12.73 -4.93 -0.09
CA THR A 86 13.45 -6.19 -0.30
C THR A 86 12.84 -6.97 -1.47
N GLU A 87 11.53 -7.14 -1.48
CA GLU A 87 10.81 -7.89 -2.51
C GLU A 87 10.93 -7.21 -3.89
N ALA A 88 10.90 -5.88 -3.91
CA ALA A 88 11.01 -5.10 -5.14
C ALA A 88 12.29 -5.35 -5.94
N ARG A 89 13.40 -5.69 -5.29
CA ARG A 89 14.70 -5.90 -5.95
C ARG A 89 14.70 -7.11 -6.89
N THR A 90 13.86 -8.10 -6.61
CA THR A 90 13.71 -9.32 -7.40
C THR A 90 12.34 -9.45 -8.05
N TRP A 91 11.51 -8.40 -7.95
CA TRP A 91 10.16 -8.40 -8.49
C TRP A 91 10.18 -8.52 -10.01
N LYS A 92 9.31 -9.40 -10.51
CA LYS A 92 9.03 -9.51 -11.94
C LYS A 92 7.73 -8.80 -12.24
N ASN A 93 7.79 -7.80 -13.12
CA ASN A 93 6.62 -6.99 -13.46
C ASN A 93 5.43 -7.85 -13.90
N VAL A 94 4.26 -7.47 -13.41
CA VAL A 94 3.00 -8.11 -13.77
C VAL A 94 2.67 -7.87 -15.25
N PRO A 95 1.90 -8.76 -15.90
CA PRO A 95 1.44 -8.54 -17.27
C PRO A 95 0.61 -7.25 -17.41
N LEU A 96 0.45 -6.76 -18.64
CA LEU A 96 -0.41 -5.61 -18.95
C LEU A 96 -1.84 -5.81 -18.42
N SER A 97 -2.44 -4.72 -17.92
CA SER A 97 -3.81 -4.75 -17.42
C SER A 97 -4.79 -5.09 -18.54
N SER A 98 -5.67 -6.04 -18.28
CA SER A 98 -6.77 -6.40 -19.18
C SER A 98 -8.10 -6.13 -18.47
N VAL A 99 -9.08 -5.59 -19.19
CA VAL A 99 -10.41 -5.30 -18.66
C VAL A 99 -11.40 -6.27 -19.31
N CYS A 100 -12.11 -7.05 -18.50
CA CYS A 100 -13.21 -7.89 -18.95
C CYS A 100 -14.53 -7.17 -18.67
N VAL A 101 -15.36 -6.98 -19.70
CA VAL A 101 -16.67 -6.34 -19.59
C VAL A 101 -17.75 -7.40 -19.79
N VAL A 102 -18.59 -7.60 -18.78
CA VAL A 102 -19.76 -8.47 -18.87
C VAL A 102 -20.99 -7.59 -19.10
N PRO A 103 -21.65 -7.68 -20.27
CA PRO A 103 -22.85 -6.90 -20.54
C PRO A 103 -23.99 -7.39 -19.64
N VAL A 104 -24.77 -6.44 -19.09
CA VAL A 104 -25.99 -6.75 -18.34
C VAL A 104 -27.14 -6.85 -19.35
N GLU A 105 -27.70 -8.04 -19.53
CA GLU A 105 -28.96 -8.18 -20.25
C GLU A 105 -30.10 -7.73 -19.34
N VAL A 106 -30.72 -6.59 -19.68
CA VAL A 106 -31.91 -6.08 -19.01
C VAL A 106 -33.11 -6.69 -19.74
N GLY A 107 -33.77 -7.66 -19.10
CA GLY A 107 -35.04 -8.24 -19.55
C GLY A 107 -36.24 -7.40 -19.14
#